data_AF-A0A6H0QVL0-F1
#
_entry.id   AF-A0A6H0QVL0-F1
#
_cell.length_a   1.000
_cell.length_b   1.000
_cell.length_c   1.000
_cell.angle_alpha   90.00
_cell.angle_beta   90.00
_cell.angle_gamma   90.00
#
_symmetry.space_group_name_H-M   'P 1'
#
loop_
_entity.id
_entity.type
_entity.pdbx_description
1 polymer ?
#
loop_
_entity_poly.entity_id
_entity_poly.type
_entity_poly.pdbx_seq_one_letter_code
_entity_poly.pdbx_strand_id
1 'polypeptide(L)'
;PKGLTVAISKPYGSPEITKDGYKVMKSIKPEEPLAAAIASIITQSASQCNDKVGDGTTTCSILTAKVIEEVAKAKAAGADIVSIKNGILKAKEAVLTALMSMRREVEEEEIAQVATISANGDRNIGTKIAQCVKEVGRDGVITVEESKGFKDLEVEKTDGMQFDRGYLSPYFVTNAEKMLVEFENPYIFLTEKKINVVQHILPILENVARSGRPLLIIA
;
A
#
# COMPACT_ATOMS: atom_id res chain seq x y z
N PRO A 1 -19.75 -2.01 -7.00
CA PRO A 1 -20.28 -2.58 -5.74
C PRO A 1 -20.74 -4.07 -5.77
N LYS A 2 -20.65 -4.80 -6.90
CA LYS A 2 -21.08 -6.21 -6.98
C LYS A 2 -19.93 -7.24 -6.96
N GLY A 3 -18.71 -6.81 -6.62
CA GLY A 3 -17.58 -7.71 -6.47
C GLY A 3 -17.80 -8.68 -5.32
N LEU A 4 -17.50 -9.96 -5.55
CA LEU A 4 -17.58 -11.02 -4.56
C LEU A 4 -16.31 -11.08 -3.73
N THR A 5 -16.42 -11.62 -2.51
CA THR A 5 -15.27 -11.94 -1.68
C THR A 5 -14.60 -13.22 -2.19
N VAL A 6 -13.29 -13.29 -2.02
CA VAL A 6 -12.48 -14.47 -2.29
C VAL A 6 -11.92 -14.99 -0.97
N ALA A 7 -12.04 -16.29 -0.74
CA ALA A 7 -11.41 -16.96 0.39
C ALA A 7 -10.01 -17.47 0.00
N ILE A 8 -9.01 -17.06 0.75
CA ILE A 8 -7.60 -17.42 0.55
C ILE A 8 -7.20 -18.37 1.67
N SER A 9 -6.74 -19.57 1.28
CA SER A 9 -6.21 -20.53 2.24
C SER A 9 -4.89 -20.02 2.85
N LYS A 10 -4.77 -20.11 4.17
CA LYS A 10 -3.54 -19.82 4.91
C LYS A 10 -2.92 -21.13 5.41
N PRO A 11 -1.59 -21.22 5.51
CA PRO A 11 -0.92 -22.42 6.04
C PRO A 11 -1.36 -22.78 7.47
N TYR A 12 -1.80 -21.79 8.25
CA TYR A 12 -2.28 -21.95 9.61
C TYR A 12 -3.48 -21.02 9.85
N GLY A 13 -4.39 -21.46 10.73
CA GLY A 13 -5.56 -20.68 11.13
C GLY A 13 -6.73 -20.74 10.13
N SER A 14 -7.64 -19.78 10.26
CA SER A 14 -8.82 -19.68 9.40
C SER A 14 -8.46 -19.03 8.05
N PRO A 15 -9.17 -19.39 6.96
CA PRO A 15 -8.97 -18.76 5.66
C PRO A 15 -9.22 -17.25 5.73
N GLU A 16 -8.44 -16.47 5.00
CA GLU A 16 -8.64 -15.02 4.89
C GLU A 16 -9.69 -14.74 3.82
N ILE A 17 -10.75 -14.03 4.20
CA ILE A 17 -11.80 -13.59 3.28
C ILE A 17 -11.52 -12.15 2.91
N THR A 18 -11.32 -11.86 1.63
CA THR A 18 -10.93 -10.52 1.17
C THR A 18 -11.62 -10.11 -0.13
N LYS A 19 -11.76 -8.79 -0.33
CA LYS A 19 -12.10 -8.16 -1.62
C LYS A 19 -10.90 -7.47 -2.27
N ASP A 20 -9.74 -7.51 -1.61
CA ASP A 20 -8.53 -6.86 -2.10
C ASP A 20 -7.89 -7.69 -3.22
N GLY A 21 -7.91 -7.15 -4.43
CA GLY A 21 -7.32 -7.78 -5.61
C GLY A 21 -5.83 -8.04 -5.48
N TYR A 22 -5.08 -7.18 -4.78
CA TYR A 22 -3.63 -7.36 -4.61
C TYR A 22 -3.32 -8.60 -3.78
N LYS A 23 -4.01 -8.76 -2.63
CA LYS A 23 -3.89 -9.96 -1.80
C LYS A 23 -4.28 -11.23 -2.54
N VAL A 24 -5.37 -11.18 -3.31
CA VAL A 24 -5.81 -12.32 -4.13
C VAL A 24 -4.73 -12.69 -5.14
N MET A 25 -4.22 -11.73 -5.92
CA MET A 25 -3.18 -11.99 -6.93
C MET A 25 -1.89 -12.57 -6.33
N LYS A 26 -1.47 -12.07 -5.16
CA LYS A 26 -0.28 -12.56 -4.45
C LYS A 26 -0.43 -14.02 -3.96
N SER A 27 -1.66 -14.47 -3.73
CA SER A 27 -1.95 -15.84 -3.28
C SER A 27 -1.93 -16.87 -4.42
N ILE A 28 -2.09 -16.44 -5.68
CA ILE A 28 -2.17 -17.33 -6.84
C ILE A 28 -0.77 -17.81 -7.21
N LYS A 29 -0.53 -19.11 -7.08
CA LYS A 29 0.74 -19.77 -7.43
C LYS A 29 0.47 -21.05 -8.24
N PRO A 30 0.36 -20.94 -9.57
CA PRO A 30 0.18 -22.09 -10.45
C PRO A 30 1.41 -23.02 -10.40
N GLU A 31 1.19 -24.34 -10.53
CA GLU A 31 2.28 -25.31 -10.61
C GLU A 31 2.98 -25.31 -11.97
N GLU A 32 2.22 -25.04 -13.03
CA GLU A 32 2.73 -25.04 -14.40
C GLU A 32 3.67 -23.82 -14.61
N PRO A 33 4.91 -24.02 -15.08
CA PRO A 33 5.92 -22.95 -15.14
C PRO A 33 5.50 -21.72 -15.96
N LEU A 34 4.86 -21.90 -17.12
CA LEU A 34 4.43 -20.79 -17.96
C LEU A 34 3.30 -19.98 -17.28
N ALA A 35 2.31 -20.67 -16.71
CA ALA A 35 1.24 -20.06 -15.93
C ALA A 35 1.78 -19.33 -14.71
N ALA A 36 2.78 -19.89 -14.01
CA ALA A 36 3.45 -19.25 -12.89
C ALA A 36 4.18 -17.97 -13.31
N ALA A 37 4.87 -17.99 -14.45
CA ALA A 37 5.53 -16.80 -15.01
C ALA A 37 4.52 -15.70 -15.37
N ILE A 38 3.40 -16.05 -16.02
CA ILE A 38 2.34 -15.10 -16.37
C ILE A 38 1.70 -14.51 -15.09
N ALA A 39 1.37 -15.36 -14.11
CA ALA A 39 0.81 -14.92 -12.84
C ALA A 39 1.77 -13.95 -12.13
N SER A 40 3.08 -14.24 -12.14
CA SER A 40 4.10 -13.36 -11.56
C SER A 40 4.13 -11.97 -12.23
N ILE A 41 4.03 -11.89 -13.55
CA ILE A 41 4.00 -10.62 -14.29
C ILE A 41 2.76 -9.78 -13.91
N ILE A 42 1.59 -10.41 -13.82
CA ILE A 42 0.35 -9.73 -13.43
C ILE A 42 0.44 -9.25 -11.98
N THR A 43 0.94 -10.10 -11.06
CA THR A 43 1.15 -9.75 -9.66
C THR A 43 2.16 -8.62 -9.49
N GLN A 44 3.24 -8.60 -10.28
CA GLN A 44 4.22 -7.50 -10.28
C GLN A 44 3.58 -6.18 -10.73
N SER A 45 2.74 -6.23 -11.76
CA SER A 45 2.00 -5.05 -12.24
C SER A 45 1.07 -4.50 -11.16
N ALA A 46 0.34 -5.39 -10.47
CA ALA A 46 -0.54 -5.02 -9.35
C ALA A 46 0.24 -4.42 -8.17
N SER A 47 1.40 -5.00 -7.83
CA SER A 47 2.27 -4.48 -6.76
C SER A 47 2.73 -3.06 -7.07
N GLN A 48 3.23 -2.81 -8.29
CA GLN A 48 3.67 -1.47 -8.68
C GLN A 48 2.54 -0.45 -8.69
N CYS A 49 1.32 -0.87 -9.01
CA CYS A 49 0.12 -0.03 -8.90
C CYS A 49 -0.15 0.31 -7.43
N ASN A 50 -0.18 -0.70 -6.56
CA ASN A 50 -0.39 -0.53 -5.13
C ASN A 50 0.64 0.40 -4.50
N ASP A 51 1.92 0.21 -4.80
CA ASP A 51 3.02 0.98 -4.22
C ASP A 51 3.01 2.46 -4.66
N LYS A 52 2.48 2.76 -5.86
CA LYS A 52 2.45 4.13 -6.40
C LYS A 52 1.19 4.91 -6.04
N VAL A 53 0.04 4.24 -5.98
CA VAL A 53 -1.26 4.93 -5.86
C VAL A 53 -2.20 4.34 -4.80
N GLY A 54 -1.90 3.17 -4.24
CA GLY A 54 -2.69 2.56 -3.15
C GLY A 54 -4.06 1.96 -3.53
N ASP A 55 -4.53 2.16 -4.76
CA ASP A 55 -5.80 1.61 -5.30
C ASP A 55 -5.63 1.20 -6.79
N GLY A 56 -6.65 0.62 -7.40
CA GLY A 56 -6.69 0.26 -8.81
C GLY A 56 -5.94 -1.03 -9.16
N THR A 57 -5.49 -1.79 -8.16
CA THR A 57 -4.74 -3.03 -8.33
C THR A 57 -5.50 -4.04 -9.19
N THR A 58 -6.79 -4.23 -8.93
CA THR A 58 -7.67 -5.09 -9.74
C THR A 58 -7.79 -4.62 -11.19
N THR A 59 -7.98 -3.30 -11.40
CA THR A 59 -8.07 -2.72 -12.74
C THR A 59 -6.77 -2.91 -13.51
N CYS A 60 -5.64 -2.66 -12.87
CA CYS A 60 -4.31 -2.89 -13.43
C CYS A 60 -4.13 -4.35 -13.83
N SER A 61 -4.46 -5.30 -12.95
CA SER A 61 -4.35 -6.73 -13.24
C SER A 61 -5.19 -7.16 -14.45
N ILE A 62 -6.44 -6.68 -14.55
CA ILE A 62 -7.33 -6.99 -15.67
C ILE A 62 -6.77 -6.42 -16.98
N LEU A 63 -6.31 -5.16 -16.97
CA LEU A 63 -5.71 -4.53 -18.16
C LEU A 63 -4.45 -5.27 -18.60
N THR A 64 -3.55 -5.61 -17.68
CA THR A 64 -2.35 -6.39 -17.98
C THR A 64 -2.71 -7.74 -18.60
N ALA A 65 -3.65 -8.48 -18.00
CA ALA A 65 -4.09 -9.77 -18.53
C ALA A 65 -4.67 -9.64 -19.95
N LYS A 66 -5.50 -8.63 -20.20
CA LYS A 66 -6.09 -8.39 -21.51
C LYS A 66 -5.08 -7.98 -22.57
N VAL A 67 -4.10 -7.15 -22.21
CA VAL A 67 -3.01 -6.79 -23.12
C VAL A 67 -2.20 -8.04 -23.51
N ILE A 68 -1.86 -8.91 -22.55
CA ILE A 68 -1.14 -10.15 -22.83
C ILE A 68 -1.95 -11.05 -23.77
N GLU A 69 -3.24 -11.23 -23.50
CA GLU A 69 -4.15 -12.04 -24.31
C GLU A 69 -4.22 -11.55 -25.77
N GLU A 70 -4.42 -10.24 -25.99
CA GLU A 70 -4.54 -9.67 -27.33
C GLU A 70 -3.20 -9.64 -28.08
N VAL A 71 -2.08 -9.41 -27.39
CA VAL A 71 -0.74 -9.52 -27.99
C VAL A 71 -0.46 -10.96 -28.44
N ALA A 72 -0.84 -11.96 -27.63
CA ALA A 72 -0.69 -13.36 -27.99
C ALA A 72 -1.50 -13.73 -29.25
N LYS A 73 -2.76 -13.26 -29.35
CA LYS A 73 -3.60 -13.44 -30.55
C LYS A 73 -2.99 -12.77 -31.78
N ALA A 74 -2.54 -11.52 -31.65
CA ALA A 74 -1.91 -10.79 -32.75
C ALA A 74 -0.63 -11.48 -33.22
N LYS A 75 0.19 -12.01 -32.28
CA LYS A 75 1.39 -12.76 -32.62
C LYS A 75 1.07 -14.08 -33.35
N ALA A 76 0.06 -14.81 -32.90
CA ALA A 76 -0.40 -16.03 -33.56
C ALA A 76 -0.88 -15.74 -35.00
N ALA A 77 -1.44 -14.55 -35.26
CA ALA A 77 -1.80 -14.07 -36.59
C ALA A 77 -0.59 -13.58 -37.44
N GLY A 78 0.64 -13.70 -36.96
CA GLY A 78 1.86 -13.36 -37.70
C GLY A 78 2.32 -11.91 -37.55
N ALA A 79 1.72 -11.11 -36.66
CA ALA A 79 2.13 -9.73 -36.46
C ALA A 79 3.51 -9.60 -35.81
N ASP A 80 4.20 -8.52 -36.15
CA ASP A 80 5.50 -8.16 -35.57
C ASP A 80 5.35 -7.61 -34.14
N ILE A 81 6.08 -8.21 -33.19
CA ILE A 81 5.99 -7.90 -31.76
C ILE A 81 6.49 -6.48 -31.48
N VAL A 82 7.54 -6.04 -32.18
CA VAL A 82 8.14 -4.72 -31.96
C VAL A 82 7.15 -3.63 -32.36
N SER A 83 6.50 -3.81 -33.51
CA SER A 83 5.46 -2.91 -34.01
C SER A 83 4.25 -2.85 -33.07
N ILE A 84 3.78 -3.99 -32.56
CA ILE A 84 2.69 -4.04 -31.57
C ILE A 84 3.07 -3.27 -30.30
N LYS A 85 4.25 -3.54 -29.74
CA LYS A 85 4.74 -2.84 -28.55
C LYS A 85 4.76 -1.33 -28.76
N ASN A 86 5.29 -0.87 -29.89
CA ASN A 86 5.33 0.56 -30.23
C ASN A 86 3.92 1.16 -30.38
N GLY A 87 2.99 0.40 -30.98
CA GLY A 87 1.59 0.78 -31.07
C GLY A 87 0.92 0.94 -29.71
N ILE A 88 1.12 -0.03 -28.81
CA ILE A 88 0.60 0.01 -27.43
C ILE A 88 1.15 1.23 -26.68
N LEU A 89 2.46 1.52 -26.80
CA LEU A 89 3.06 2.68 -26.16
C LEU A 89 2.46 4.00 -26.66
N LYS A 90 2.24 4.13 -27.98
CA LYS A 90 1.57 5.30 -28.55
C LYS A 90 0.11 5.43 -28.08
N ALA A 91 -0.62 4.32 -28.05
CA ALA A 91 -2.00 4.30 -27.56
C ALA A 91 -2.08 4.70 -26.08
N LYS A 92 -1.14 4.21 -25.25
CA LYS A 92 -1.03 4.58 -23.83
C LYS A 92 -0.85 6.09 -23.65
N GLU A 93 0.03 6.73 -24.43
CA GLU A 93 0.23 8.19 -24.35
C GLU A 93 -1.01 8.98 -24.78
N ALA A 94 -1.68 8.54 -25.85
CA ALA A 94 -2.92 9.17 -26.32
C ALA A 94 -4.05 9.06 -25.27
N VAL A 95 -4.22 7.88 -24.67
CA VAL A 95 -5.19 7.65 -23.59
C VAL A 95 -4.84 8.52 -22.37
N LEU A 96 -3.57 8.58 -21.98
CA LEU A 96 -3.13 9.39 -20.84
C LEU A 96 -3.43 10.88 -21.07
N THR A 97 -3.17 11.38 -22.27
CA THR A 97 -3.46 12.78 -22.63
C THR A 97 -4.96 13.08 -22.55
N ALA A 98 -5.80 12.18 -23.06
CA ALA A 98 -7.26 12.32 -22.97
C ALA A 98 -7.76 12.26 -21.52
N LEU A 99 -7.21 11.36 -20.69
CA LEU A 99 -7.59 11.29 -19.27
C LEU A 99 -7.17 12.57 -18.52
N MET A 100 -5.98 13.09 -18.80
CA MET A 100 -5.50 14.32 -18.18
C MET A 100 -6.29 15.55 -18.61
N SER A 101 -6.85 15.59 -19.83
CA SER A 101 -7.73 16.69 -20.25
C SER A 101 -9.13 16.63 -19.64
N MET A 102 -9.57 15.45 -19.19
CA MET A 102 -10.85 15.24 -18.50
C MET A 102 -10.75 15.37 -16.98
N ARG A 103 -9.54 15.47 -16.42
CA ARG A 103 -9.34 15.55 -14.97
C ARG A 103 -9.93 16.85 -14.41
N ARG A 104 -10.51 16.77 -13.21
CA ARG A 104 -10.90 17.94 -12.42
C ARG A 104 -10.29 17.82 -11.04
N GLU A 105 -10.03 18.97 -10.41
CA GLU A 105 -9.64 18.99 -9.01
C GLU A 105 -10.83 18.60 -8.13
N VAL A 106 -10.52 17.94 -7.01
CA VAL A 106 -11.51 17.45 -6.04
C VAL A 106 -11.78 18.56 -5.02
N GLU A 107 -13.06 18.89 -4.84
CA GLU A 107 -13.51 19.83 -3.81
C GLU A 107 -13.57 19.14 -2.43
N GLU A 108 -13.58 19.91 -1.34
CA GLU A 108 -13.55 19.33 0.02
C GLU A 108 -14.77 18.44 0.30
N GLU A 109 -15.93 18.82 -0.24
CA GLU A 109 -17.20 18.11 -0.13
C GLU A 109 -17.17 16.75 -0.84
N GLU A 110 -16.28 16.58 -1.81
CA GLU A 110 -16.16 15.38 -2.64
C GLU A 110 -15.19 14.35 -2.07
N ILE A 111 -14.34 14.73 -1.11
CA ILE A 111 -13.40 13.82 -0.44
C ILE A 111 -14.15 12.64 0.18
N ALA A 112 -15.28 12.91 0.84
CA ALA A 112 -16.14 11.88 1.43
C ALA A 112 -16.69 10.92 0.37
N GLN A 113 -17.01 11.41 -0.83
CA GLN A 113 -17.53 10.59 -1.92
C GLN A 113 -16.46 9.66 -2.46
N VAL A 114 -15.25 10.18 -2.73
CA VAL A 114 -14.11 9.38 -3.18
C VAL A 114 -13.77 8.30 -2.16
N ALA A 115 -13.64 8.67 -0.89
CA ALA A 115 -13.35 7.75 0.19
C ALA A 115 -14.44 6.67 0.36
N THR A 116 -15.71 7.04 0.23
CA THR A 116 -16.84 6.09 0.28
C THR A 116 -16.75 5.08 -0.85
N ILE A 117 -16.46 5.51 -2.08
CA ILE A 117 -16.39 4.63 -3.24
C ILE A 117 -15.23 3.64 -3.09
N SER A 118 -14.05 4.11 -2.68
CA SER A 118 -12.88 3.26 -2.41
C SER A 118 -13.13 2.30 -1.23
N ALA A 119 -13.90 2.72 -0.22
CA ALA A 119 -14.33 1.88 0.89
C ALA A 119 -15.52 0.94 0.54
N ASN A 120 -15.64 0.52 -0.72
CA ASN A 120 -16.71 -0.37 -1.21
C ASN A 120 -18.15 0.13 -0.96
N GLY A 121 -18.35 1.45 -0.90
CA GLY A 121 -19.64 2.09 -0.66
C GLY A 121 -19.95 2.35 0.82
N ASP A 122 -19.00 2.12 1.72
CA ASP A 122 -19.17 2.41 3.14
C ASP A 122 -19.10 3.93 3.40
N ARG A 123 -20.27 4.53 3.61
CA ARG A 123 -20.41 5.96 3.90
C ARG A 123 -19.87 6.34 5.27
N ASN A 124 -19.86 5.43 6.24
CA ASN A 124 -19.35 5.71 7.58
C ASN A 124 -17.83 5.90 7.52
N ILE A 125 -17.13 4.99 6.84
CA ILE A 125 -15.69 5.10 6.59
C ILE A 125 -15.39 6.37 5.79
N GLY A 126 -16.12 6.61 4.69
CA GLY A 126 -15.88 7.80 3.85
C GLY A 126 -16.08 9.13 4.59
N THR A 127 -17.11 9.22 5.44
CA THR A 127 -17.38 10.43 6.24
C THR A 127 -16.30 10.65 7.30
N LYS A 128 -15.84 9.59 7.96
CA LYS A 128 -14.76 9.68 8.98
C LYS A 128 -13.42 10.07 8.35
N ILE A 129 -13.08 9.52 7.19
CA ILE A 129 -11.87 9.92 6.46
C ILE A 129 -11.92 11.41 6.09
N ALA A 130 -13.06 11.89 5.57
CA ALA A 130 -13.22 13.31 5.24
C ALA A 130 -13.11 14.21 6.49
N GLN A 131 -13.63 13.76 7.63
CA GLN A 131 -13.43 14.44 8.91
C GLN A 131 -11.94 14.51 9.28
N CYS A 132 -11.20 13.41 9.20
CA CYS A 132 -9.76 13.40 9.47
C CYS A 132 -9.03 14.40 8.57
N VAL A 133 -9.25 14.34 7.25
CA VAL A 133 -8.60 15.23 6.27
C VAL A 133 -8.90 16.70 6.57
N LYS A 134 -10.11 17.01 7.04
CA LYS A 134 -10.47 18.38 7.44
C LYS A 134 -9.76 18.84 8.73
N GLU A 135 -9.55 17.93 9.69
CA GLU A 135 -8.90 18.25 10.98
C GLU A 135 -7.37 18.35 10.91
N VAL A 136 -6.73 17.57 10.04
CA VAL A 136 -5.27 17.53 9.86
C VAL A 136 -4.79 18.33 8.63
N GLY A 137 -5.70 18.68 7.72
CA GLY A 137 -5.38 19.29 6.42
C GLY A 137 -5.06 18.25 5.34
N ARG A 138 -5.06 18.67 4.07
CA ARG A 138 -4.81 17.78 2.91
C ARG A 138 -3.45 17.07 2.96
N ASP A 139 -2.45 17.74 3.52
CA ASP A 139 -1.09 17.21 3.67
C ASP A 139 -0.83 16.62 5.08
N GLY A 140 -1.89 16.50 5.89
CA GLY A 140 -1.82 15.94 7.22
C GLY A 140 -1.64 14.42 7.21
N VAL A 141 -1.03 13.90 8.28
CA VAL A 141 -0.78 12.47 8.44
C VAL A 141 -2.02 11.81 9.05
N ILE A 142 -2.49 10.74 8.41
CA ILE A 142 -3.59 9.91 8.92
C ILE A 142 -3.06 8.50 9.12
N THR A 143 -3.16 7.99 10.34
CA THR A 143 -2.82 6.60 10.69
C THR A 143 -4.09 5.82 11.02
N VAL A 144 -4.05 4.50 10.82
CA VAL A 144 -5.15 3.60 11.15
C VAL A 144 -4.64 2.54 12.11
N GLU A 145 -5.26 2.46 13.28
CA GLU A 145 -4.92 1.48 14.32
C GLU A 145 -6.10 0.54 14.58
N GLU A 146 -5.79 -0.71 14.95
CA GLU A 146 -6.80 -1.70 15.27
C GLU A 146 -7.19 -1.55 16.75
N SER A 147 -8.43 -1.16 17.01
CA SER A 147 -8.92 -1.03 18.38
C SER A 147 -9.19 -2.41 18.99
N LYS A 148 -8.81 -2.62 20.26
CA LYS A 148 -9.06 -3.87 21.00
C LYS A 148 -10.52 -4.02 21.46
N GLY A 149 -11.40 -3.07 21.14
CA GLY A 149 -12.81 -3.05 21.57
C GLY A 149 -13.80 -3.32 20.43
N PHE A 150 -15.05 -3.66 20.78
CA PHE A 150 -16.17 -3.79 19.83
C PHE A 150 -16.72 -2.43 19.34
N LYS A 151 -15.93 -1.36 19.45
CA LYS A 151 -16.41 -0.01 19.15
C LYS A 151 -16.38 0.27 17.64
N ASP A 152 -17.26 1.17 17.23
CA ASP A 152 -17.23 1.78 15.91
C ASP A 152 -15.88 2.49 15.66
N LEU A 153 -15.52 2.70 14.39
CA LEU A 153 -14.31 3.43 13.97
C LEU A 153 -14.22 4.76 14.73
N GLU A 154 -13.24 4.99 15.60
CA GLU A 154 -13.04 6.26 16.30
C GLU A 154 -12.02 7.13 15.54
N VAL A 155 -12.20 8.46 15.60
CA VAL A 155 -11.24 9.43 15.06
C VAL A 155 -10.65 10.17 16.24
N GLU A 156 -9.34 10.03 16.43
CA GLU A 156 -8.58 10.73 17.46
C GLU A 156 -7.51 11.58 16.79
N LYS A 157 -7.52 12.88 17.09
CA LYS A 157 -6.46 13.78 16.68
C LYS A 157 -5.36 13.76 17.73
N THR A 158 -4.19 13.27 17.32
CA THR A 158 -2.99 13.29 18.14
C THR A 158 -2.00 14.28 17.55
N ASP A 159 -1.47 15.16 18.39
CA ASP A 159 -0.35 16.02 17.98
C ASP A 159 0.91 15.16 17.90
N GLY A 160 1.47 15.06 16.69
CA GLY A 160 2.64 14.25 16.39
C GLY A 160 3.43 14.82 15.24
N MET A 161 4.48 14.11 14.83
CA MET A 161 5.29 14.49 13.69
C MET A 161 5.73 13.29 12.88
N GLN A 162 5.78 13.47 11.56
CA GLN A 162 6.31 12.50 10.61
C GLN A 162 7.48 13.14 9.84
N PHE A 163 8.49 12.34 9.55
CA PHE A 163 9.62 12.72 8.72
C PHE A 163 9.81 11.70 7.60
N ASP A 164 10.32 12.12 6.45
CA ASP A 164 10.68 11.24 5.32
C ASP A 164 12.01 10.50 5.57
N ARG A 165 12.10 9.79 6.69
CA ARG A 165 13.22 8.91 7.06
C ARG A 165 12.69 7.63 7.68
N GLY A 166 13.07 6.49 7.10
CA GLY A 166 12.75 5.16 7.62
C GLY A 166 13.86 4.60 8.51
N TYR A 167 13.69 3.34 8.90
CA TYR A 167 14.69 2.58 9.64
C TYR A 167 15.93 2.27 8.78
N LEU A 168 17.12 2.26 9.39
CA LEU A 168 18.38 1.98 8.69
C LEU A 168 18.53 0.50 8.27
N SER A 169 17.86 -0.41 8.97
CA SER A 169 18.00 -1.84 8.79
C SER A 169 16.64 -2.54 8.86
N PRO A 170 16.31 -3.45 7.93
CA PRO A 170 15.07 -4.25 7.99
C PRO A 170 14.94 -5.09 9.25
N TYR A 171 16.06 -5.37 9.95
CA TYR A 171 16.05 -6.12 11.21
C TYR A 171 15.35 -5.39 12.36
N PHE A 172 15.03 -4.10 12.21
CA PHE A 172 14.25 -3.36 13.20
C PHE A 172 12.74 -3.60 13.11
N VAL A 173 12.26 -4.22 12.04
CA VAL A 173 10.82 -4.48 11.82
C VAL A 173 10.27 -5.35 12.94
N THR A 174 9.27 -4.83 13.66
CA THR A 174 8.55 -5.57 14.71
C THR A 174 7.26 -6.17 14.18
N ASN A 175 6.66 -5.55 13.16
CA ASN A 175 5.47 -6.04 12.48
C ASN A 175 5.82 -6.46 11.05
N ALA A 176 6.10 -7.76 10.86
CA ALA A 176 6.50 -8.31 9.56
C ALA A 176 5.39 -8.30 8.50
N GLU A 177 4.11 -8.23 8.91
CA GLU A 177 3.00 -8.18 7.97
C GLU A 177 2.88 -6.80 7.32
N LYS A 178 2.97 -5.75 8.13
CA LYS A 178 2.90 -4.36 7.68
C LYS A 178 4.26 -3.78 7.27
N MET A 179 5.35 -4.49 7.56
CA MET A 179 6.73 -4.00 7.42
C MET A 179 6.98 -2.70 8.22
N LEU A 180 6.49 -2.67 9.47
CA LEU A 180 6.56 -1.51 10.35
C LEU A 180 7.38 -1.77 11.62
N VAL A 181 7.89 -0.68 12.20
CA VAL A 181 8.48 -0.66 13.54
C VAL A 181 7.50 0.06 14.47
N GLU A 182 6.86 -0.71 15.33
CA GLU A 182 5.87 -0.23 16.30
C GLU A 182 6.47 -0.31 17.71
N PHE A 183 6.51 0.82 18.43
CA PHE A 183 6.97 0.90 19.81
C PHE A 183 5.90 1.53 20.70
N GLU A 184 5.65 0.92 21.85
CA GLU A 184 4.77 1.48 22.87
C GLU A 184 5.62 2.23 23.92
N ASN A 185 5.29 3.50 24.17
CA ASN A 185 5.99 4.37 25.13
C ASN A 185 7.54 4.32 25.03
N PRO A 186 8.16 4.53 23.85
CA PRO A 186 9.60 4.48 23.71
C PRO A 186 10.30 5.68 24.39
N TYR A 187 11.57 5.52 24.74
CA TYR A 187 12.48 6.65 24.89
C TYR A 187 12.93 7.14 23.50
N ILE A 188 13.14 8.44 23.36
CA ILE A 188 13.64 9.04 22.12
C ILE A 188 15.01 9.67 22.42
N PHE A 189 16.05 9.15 21.78
CA PHE A 189 17.40 9.70 21.83
C PHE A 189 17.66 10.51 20.56
N LEU A 190 17.90 11.81 20.74
CA LEU A 190 18.16 12.76 19.66
C LEU A 190 19.62 13.21 19.70
N THR A 191 20.32 13.14 18.58
CA THR A 191 21.67 13.71 18.43
C THR A 191 21.83 14.30 17.04
N GLU A 192 22.62 15.37 16.92
CA GLU A 192 23.00 15.96 15.63
C GLU A 192 24.24 15.26 15.03
N LYS A 193 24.97 14.51 15.87
CA LYS A 193 26.22 13.84 15.48
C LYS A 193 25.95 12.41 15.04
N LYS A 194 26.56 12.03 13.91
CA LYS A 194 26.63 10.64 13.46
C LYS A 194 27.24 9.74 14.53
N ILE A 195 26.55 8.65 14.85
CA ILE A 195 27.00 7.63 15.78
C ILE A 195 27.79 6.57 15.00
N ASN A 196 29.11 6.73 14.95
CA ASN A 196 30.00 5.74 14.31
C ASN A 196 30.53 4.69 15.30
N VAL A 197 30.47 4.98 16.61
CA VAL A 197 31.05 4.15 17.67
C VAL A 197 30.01 3.94 18.76
N VAL A 198 29.69 2.68 19.04
CA VAL A 198 28.67 2.29 20.03
C VAL A 198 29.03 2.70 21.47
N GLN A 199 30.33 2.81 21.78
CA GLN A 199 30.82 3.16 23.11
C GLN A 199 30.29 4.51 23.61
N HIS A 200 30.02 5.45 22.70
CA HIS A 200 29.48 6.77 23.05
C HIS A 200 28.04 6.72 23.56
N ILE A 201 27.27 5.70 23.17
CA ILE A 201 25.86 5.54 23.56
C ILE A 201 25.64 4.38 24.54
N LEU A 202 26.67 3.60 24.85
CA LEU A 202 26.58 2.43 25.73
C LEU A 202 25.92 2.73 27.09
N PRO A 203 26.29 3.83 27.80
CA PRO A 203 25.66 4.15 29.09
C PRO A 203 24.16 4.44 28.97
N ILE A 204 23.73 4.98 27.83
CA ILE A 204 22.32 5.27 27.55
C ILE A 204 21.58 3.96 27.29
N LEU A 205 22.16 3.08 26.48
CA LEU A 205 21.58 1.77 26.18
C LEU A 205 21.40 0.93 27.46
N GLU A 206 22.38 0.93 28.36
CA GLU A 206 22.29 0.21 29.64
C GLU A 206 21.14 0.74 30.53
N ASN A 207 20.99 2.06 30.61
CA ASN A 207 19.91 2.68 31.37
C ASN A 207 18.54 2.36 30.77
N VAL A 208 18.41 2.40 29.45
CA VAL A 208 17.14 2.06 28.78
C VAL A 208 16.83 0.57 28.93
N ALA A 209 17.82 -0.31 28.81
CA ALA A 209 17.65 -1.74 29.03
C ALA A 209 17.12 -2.06 30.44
N ARG A 210 17.58 -1.35 31.47
CA ARG A 210 17.06 -1.49 32.85
C ARG A 210 15.60 -1.06 33.00
N SER A 211 15.15 -0.10 32.20
CA SER A 211 13.77 0.38 32.23
C SER A 211 12.77 -0.57 31.56
N GLY A 212 13.25 -1.50 30.73
CA GLY A 212 12.41 -2.40 29.93
C GLY A 212 11.61 -1.73 28.81
N ARG A 213 11.81 -0.42 28.58
CA ARG A 213 11.12 0.34 27.53
C ARG A 213 11.92 0.34 26.22
N PRO A 214 11.26 0.41 25.05
CA PRO A 214 11.96 0.53 23.76
C PRO A 214 12.73 1.86 23.63
N LEU A 215 13.70 1.90 22.71
CA LEU A 215 14.49 3.10 22.38
C LEU A 215 14.40 3.41 20.88
N LEU A 216 14.02 4.63 20.53
CA LEU A 216 14.15 5.20 19.20
C LEU A 216 15.37 6.12 19.16
N ILE A 217 16.27 5.91 18.20
CA ILE A 217 17.47 6.74 18.00
C ILE A 217 17.30 7.54 16.71
N ILE A 218 17.40 8.86 16.81
CA ILE A 218 17.44 9.80 15.68
C ILE A 218 18.77 10.54 15.76
N ALA A 219 19.64 10.34 14.77
CA ALA A 219 21.05 10.72 14.80
C ALA A 219 21.59 11.21 13.46
#